data_AF-A0A950ZDC3-F1
#
_entry.id   AF-A0A950ZDC3-F1
#
_cell.length_a   1.000
_cell.length_b   1.000
_cell.length_c   1.000
_cell.angle_alpha   90.00
_cell.angle_beta   90.00
_cell.angle_gamma   90.00
#
_symmetry.space_group_name_H-M   'P 1'
#
loop_
_entity.id
_entity.type
_entity.pdbx_description
1 polymer ?
#
loop_
_entity_poly.entity_id
_entity_poly.type
_entity_poly.pdbx_seq_one_letter_code
_entity_poly.pdbx_strand_id
1 'polypeptide(L)'
;MSERCRYEREVLRAAAADRWTDALREHLSGCDDCVAAMSVAPWMERFARISDREHILPDPQLVWLKAQLIRTPADVARVSRPLNAVQMLAYLLVAAGWAGLLMAKWEAVERWIRGFTPAGMLETAARAQTLSLSVLALVFVLASATLMLGVHAILAEE
;
A
#
# COMPACT_ATOMS: atom_id res chain seq x y z
N MET A 1 33.15 34.04 17.17
CA MET A 1 32.63 35.06 16.24
C MET A 1 33.81 35.52 15.41
N SER A 2 34.11 34.84 14.30
CA SER A 2 35.17 35.28 13.40
C SER A 2 34.73 36.57 12.73
N GLU A 3 35.53 37.62 12.89
CA GLU A 3 35.43 38.82 12.08
C GLU A 3 35.59 38.40 10.62
N ARG A 4 34.63 38.76 9.76
CA ARG A 4 34.70 38.43 8.33
C ARG A 4 36.04 38.91 7.78
N CYS A 5 36.82 37.98 7.22
CA CYS A 5 38.11 38.30 6.63
C CYS A 5 37.94 39.38 5.55
N ARG A 6 38.63 40.52 5.71
CA ARG A 6 38.52 41.66 4.80
C ARG A 6 38.92 41.31 3.35
N TYR A 7 39.86 40.39 3.19
CA TYR A 7 40.44 39.98 1.90
C TYR A 7 39.68 38.83 1.23
N GLU A 8 38.69 38.23 1.89
CA GLU A 8 37.92 37.08 1.39
C GLU A 8 37.37 37.31 -0.03
N ARG A 9 36.74 38.47 -0.25
CA ARG A 9 36.17 38.82 -1.57
C ARG A 9 37.24 39.03 -2.65
N GLU A 10 38.43 39.49 -2.27
CA GLU A 10 39.53 39.72 -3.20
C GLU A 10 40.20 38.40 -3.59
N VAL A 11 40.39 37.49 -2.62
CA VAL A 11 40.86 36.12 -2.86
C VAL A 11 39.89 35.35 -3.78
N LEU A 12 38.58 35.41 -3.52
CA LEU A 12 37.58 34.73 -4.36
C LEU A 12 37.54 35.28 -5.79
N ARG A 13 37.71 36.59 -5.99
CA ARG A 13 37.80 37.20 -7.33
C ARG A 13 39.09 36.85 -8.04
N ALA A 14 40.21 36.85 -7.32
CA ALA A 14 41.51 36.44 -7.85
C ALA A 14 41.48 34.99 -8.32
N ALA A 15 40.84 34.11 -7.54
CA ALA A 15 40.63 32.71 -7.89
C ALA A 15 39.74 32.52 -9.12
N ALA A 16 38.61 33.24 -9.19
CA ALA A 16 37.68 33.14 -10.32
C ALA A 16 38.26 33.71 -11.63
N ALA A 17 39.12 34.73 -11.54
CA ALA A 17 39.72 35.38 -12.71
C ALA A 17 41.15 34.89 -13.03
N ASP A 18 41.66 33.92 -12.28
CA ASP A 18 43.05 33.43 -12.32
C ASP A 18 44.11 34.54 -12.27
N ARG A 19 43.90 35.54 -11.41
CA ARG A 19 44.81 36.70 -11.24
C ARG A 19 45.27 36.83 -9.79
N TRP A 20 46.41 36.21 -9.48
CA TRP A 20 47.00 36.19 -8.15
C TRP A 20 48.11 37.22 -7.99
N THR A 21 48.00 38.09 -6.99
CA THR A 21 49.10 38.94 -6.54
C THR A 21 49.89 38.25 -5.41
N ASP A 22 51.16 38.63 -5.23
CA ASP A 22 52.00 38.03 -4.19
C ASP A 22 51.44 38.26 -2.79
N ALA A 23 50.89 39.44 -2.53
CA ALA A 23 50.23 39.78 -1.27
C ALA A 23 49.01 38.90 -0.95
N LEU A 24 48.25 38.47 -1.97
CA LEU A 24 47.10 37.58 -1.79
C LEU A 24 47.53 36.14 -1.49
N ARG A 25 48.65 35.68 -2.08
CA ARG A 25 49.20 34.33 -1.79
C ARG A 25 49.75 34.25 -0.38
N GLU A 26 50.42 35.30 0.08
CA GLU A 26 50.92 35.39 1.46
C GLU A 26 49.77 35.42 2.47
N HIS A 27 48.71 36.18 2.19
CA HIS A 27 47.50 36.17 3.02
C HIS A 27 46.85 34.77 3.08
N LEU A 28 46.80 34.06 1.94
CA LEU A 28 46.25 32.70 1.88
C LEU A 28 46.97 31.75 2.85
N SER A 29 48.30 31.84 2.96
CA SER A 29 49.06 30.99 3.89
C SER A 29 48.81 31.29 5.38
N GLY A 30 48.24 32.45 5.70
CA GLY A 30 48.01 32.90 7.08
C GLY A 30 46.53 32.92 7.51
N CYS A 31 45.59 32.56 6.63
CA CYS A 31 44.16 32.68 6.91
C CYS A 31 43.40 31.39 6.58
N ASP A 32 43.00 30.65 7.61
CA ASP A 32 42.28 29.38 7.49
C ASP A 32 40.93 29.52 6.77
N ASP A 33 40.22 30.64 6.96
CA ASP A 33 38.94 30.90 6.29
C ASP A 33 39.11 31.02 4.77
N CYS A 34 40.17 31.71 4.32
CA CYS A 34 40.48 31.86 2.89
C CYS A 34 40.96 30.54 2.27
N VAL A 35 41.71 29.72 3.02
CA VAL A 35 42.12 28.38 2.58
C VAL A 35 40.90 27.47 2.43
N ALA A 36 40.00 27.48 3.41
CA ALA A 36 38.77 26.72 3.37
C ALA A 36 37.89 27.15 2.17
N ALA A 37 37.70 28.46 1.97
CA ALA A 37 36.96 28.99 0.82
C ALA A 37 37.57 28.55 -0.53
N MET A 38 38.89 28.56 -0.64
CA MET A 38 39.60 28.11 -1.85
C MET A 38 39.48 26.61 -2.10
N SER A 39 39.34 25.79 -1.05
CA SER A 39 39.14 24.35 -1.22
C SER A 39 37.76 24.01 -1.81
N VAL A 40 36.75 24.83 -1.54
CA VAL A 40 35.36 24.60 -1.97
C VAL A 40 35.04 25.29 -3.30
N ALA A 41 35.73 26.40 -3.63
CA ALA A 41 35.48 27.19 -4.83
C ALA A 41 35.48 26.39 -6.16
N PRO A 42 36.45 25.48 -6.43
CA PRO A 42 36.44 24.68 -7.65
C PRO A 42 35.23 23.73 -7.75
N TRP A 43 34.78 23.23 -6.60
CA TRP A 43 33.59 22.37 -6.50
C TRP A 43 32.32 23.16 -6.79
N MET A 44 32.19 24.38 -6.24
CA MET A 44 31.04 25.25 -6.54
C MET A 44 31.01 25.67 -8.01
N GLU A 45 32.16 25.98 -8.60
CA GLU A 45 32.25 26.32 -10.02
C GLU A 45 31.90 25.12 -10.91
N ARG A 46 32.30 23.90 -10.52
CA ARG A 46 31.88 22.66 -11.20
C ARG A 46 30.38 22.45 -11.08
N PHE A 47 29.80 22.61 -9.89
CA PHE A 47 28.35 22.52 -9.69
C PHE A 47 27.58 23.55 -10.49
N ALA A 48 28.02 24.80 -10.52
CA ALA A 48 27.37 25.86 -11.29
C ALA A 48 27.42 25.63 -12.82
N ARG A 49 28.43 24.88 -13.29
CA ARG A 49 28.54 24.45 -14.70
C ARG A 49 27.71 23.23 -15.05
N ILE A 50 27.28 22.43 -14.06
CA ILE A 50 26.33 21.34 -14.31
C ILE A 50 25.01 22.00 -14.64
N SER A 51 24.63 21.93 -15.92
CA SER A 51 23.36 22.50 -16.35
C SER A 51 22.23 21.66 -15.75
N ASP A 52 21.37 22.28 -14.95
CA ASP A 52 20.11 21.68 -14.48
C ASP A 52 19.17 21.28 -15.64
N ARG A 53 19.55 21.57 -16.89
CA ARG A 53 18.74 21.37 -18.09
C ARG A 53 18.75 19.94 -18.61
N GLU A 54 19.75 19.13 -18.29
CA GLU A 54 19.85 17.78 -18.85
C GLU A 54 18.94 16.77 -18.15
N HIS A 55 18.53 17.04 -16.92
CA HIS A 55 17.64 16.19 -16.16
C HIS A 55 16.44 17.01 -15.73
N ILE A 56 15.31 16.84 -16.43
CA ILE A 56 14.00 17.27 -15.91
C ILE A 56 13.85 16.58 -14.56
N LEU A 57 14.08 17.30 -13.46
CA LEU A 57 13.84 16.76 -12.13
C LEU A 57 12.38 16.29 -12.12
N PRO A 58 12.10 15.02 -11.77
CA PRO A 58 10.74 14.56 -11.66
C PRO A 58 10.02 15.44 -10.64
N ASP A 59 8.79 15.82 -10.96
CA ASP A 59 7.97 16.69 -10.13
C ASP A 59 8.03 16.22 -8.66
N PRO A 60 8.49 17.06 -7.73
CA PRO A 60 8.65 16.67 -6.33
C PRO A 60 7.33 16.21 -5.70
N GLN A 61 6.18 16.68 -6.20
CA GLN A 61 4.87 16.21 -5.76
C GLN A 61 4.65 14.75 -6.12
N LEU A 62 5.06 14.33 -7.33
CA LEU A 62 4.98 12.94 -7.80
C LEU A 62 5.91 12.02 -7.00
N VAL A 63 7.12 12.49 -6.66
CA VAL A 63 8.07 11.71 -5.84
C VAL A 63 7.53 11.54 -4.42
N TRP A 64 7.01 12.62 -3.81
CA TRP A 64 6.42 12.57 -2.48
C TRP A 64 5.17 11.69 -2.44
N LEU A 65 4.29 11.82 -3.43
CA LEU A 65 3.08 11.01 -3.56
C LEU A 65 3.43 9.51 -3.69
N LYS A 66 4.41 9.15 -4.54
CA LYS A 66 4.90 7.77 -4.64
C LYS A 66 5.47 7.26 -3.32
N ALA A 67 6.26 8.08 -2.62
CA ALA A 67 6.81 7.69 -1.31
C ALA A 67 5.70 7.45 -0.27
N GLN A 68 4.64 8.27 -0.29
CA GLN A 68 3.49 8.08 0.58
C GLN A 68 2.69 6.83 0.22
N LEU A 69 2.45 6.58 -1.07
CA LEU A 69 1.80 5.36 -1.54
C LEU A 69 2.58 4.09 -1.19
N ILE A 70 3.92 4.13 -1.13
CA ILE A 70 4.74 2.98 -0.72
C ILE A 70 4.72 2.77 0.81
N ARG A 71 4.54 3.84 1.60
CA ARG A 71 4.41 3.74 3.06
C ARG A 71 3.06 3.20 3.50
N THR A 72 1.98 3.61 2.83
CA THR A 72 0.61 3.19 3.16
C THR A 72 0.37 1.67 3.21
N PRO A 73 0.84 0.82 2.28
CA PRO A 73 0.56 -0.62 2.31
C PRO A 73 1.18 -1.33 3.51
N ALA A 74 2.32 -0.86 4.02
CA ALA A 74 2.97 -1.45 5.19
C ALA A 74 2.16 -1.22 6.49
N ASP A 75 1.41 -0.12 6.56
CA ASP A 75 0.54 0.19 7.69
C ASP A 75 -0.87 -0.39 7.51
N VAL A 76 -1.39 -0.42 6.28
CA VAL A 76 -2.66 -1.09 5.95
C VAL A 76 -2.57 -2.59 6.23
N ALA A 77 -1.44 -3.24 5.94
CA ALA A 77 -1.22 -4.66 6.23
C ALA A 77 -1.25 -5.00 7.73
N ARG A 78 -0.98 -4.03 8.62
CA ARG A 78 -1.09 -4.23 10.06
C ARG A 78 -2.52 -4.03 10.57
N VAL A 79 -3.25 -3.08 9.98
CA VAL A 79 -4.64 -2.80 10.34
C VAL A 79 -5.62 -3.82 9.74
N SER A 80 -5.30 -4.45 8.62
CA SER A 80 -6.16 -5.45 7.96
C SER A 80 -6.12 -6.85 8.58
N ARG A 81 -5.06 -7.18 9.35
CA ARG A 81 -4.94 -8.47 10.05
C ARG A 81 -6.12 -8.82 10.97
N PRO A 82 -6.59 -7.94 11.88
CA PRO A 82 -7.74 -8.25 12.72
C PRO A 82 -9.02 -8.42 11.89
N LEU A 83 -9.18 -7.63 10.82
CA LEU A 83 -10.35 -7.72 9.95
C LEU A 83 -10.41 -9.08 9.24
N ASN A 84 -9.27 -9.54 8.72
CA ASN A 84 -9.17 -10.82 8.04
C ASN A 84 -9.41 -12.00 9.00
N ALA A 85 -8.96 -11.89 10.26
CA ALA A 85 -9.22 -12.90 11.28
C ALA A 85 -10.71 -13.01 11.63
N VAL A 86 -11.41 -11.87 11.75
CA VAL A 86 -12.87 -11.85 12.00
C VAL A 86 -13.62 -12.45 10.81
N GLN A 87 -13.20 -12.14 9.59
CA GLN A 87 -13.80 -12.68 8.38
C GLN A 87 -13.61 -14.21 8.29
N MET A 88 -12.41 -14.72 8.58
CA MET A 88 -12.14 -16.15 8.66
C MET A 88 -13.02 -16.86 9.71
N LEU A 89 -13.19 -16.24 10.89
CA LEU A 89 -14.04 -16.77 11.95
C LEU A 89 -15.51 -16.84 11.53
N ALA A 90 -16.01 -15.82 10.83
CA ALA A 90 -17.37 -15.80 10.30
C ALA A 90 -17.60 -16.96 9.32
N TYR A 91 -16.65 -17.25 8.43
CA TYR A 91 -16.76 -18.38 7.50
C TYR A 91 -16.78 -19.73 8.24
N LEU A 92 -15.92 -19.91 9.24
CA LEU A 92 -15.89 -21.14 10.03
C LEU A 92 -17.21 -21.39 10.76
N LEU A 93 -17.83 -20.34 11.31
CA LEU A 93 -19.13 -20.44 11.99
C LEU A 93 -20.25 -20.83 11.01
N VAL A 94 -20.27 -20.23 9.82
CA VAL A 94 -21.27 -20.55 8.78
C VAL A 94 -21.08 -21.99 8.29
N ALA A 95 -19.84 -22.40 8.00
CA ALA A 95 -19.53 -23.76 7.56
C ALA A 95 -19.89 -24.81 8.64
N ALA A 96 -19.57 -24.53 9.90
CA ALA A 96 -19.94 -25.38 11.02
C ALA A 96 -21.46 -25.46 11.20
N GLY A 97 -22.18 -24.36 11.00
CA GLY A 97 -23.65 -24.32 11.02
C GLY A 97 -24.26 -25.20 9.93
N TRP A 98 -23.75 -25.12 8.70
CA TRP A 98 -24.16 -25.99 7.59
C TRP A 98 -23.86 -27.46 7.87
N ALA A 99 -22.65 -27.77 8.34
CA ALA A 99 -22.26 -29.14 8.67
C ALA A 99 -23.16 -29.71 9.78
N GLY A 100 -23.42 -28.96 10.83
CA GLY A 100 -24.32 -29.36 11.93
C GLY A 100 -25.76 -29.57 11.46
N LEU A 101 -26.29 -28.66 10.62
CA LEU A 101 -27.63 -28.79 10.06
C LEU A 101 -27.76 -30.03 9.16
N LEU A 102 -26.77 -30.25 8.28
CA LEU A 102 -26.72 -31.42 7.39
C LEU A 102 -26.64 -32.72 8.19
N MET A 103 -25.85 -32.73 9.26
CA MET A 103 -25.71 -33.90 10.13
C MET A 103 -27.00 -34.18 10.91
N ALA A 104 -27.66 -33.13 11.43
CA ALA A 104 -28.93 -33.25 12.15
C ALA A 104 -30.11 -33.65 11.25
N LYS A 105 -30.05 -33.32 9.96
CA LYS A 105 -31.10 -33.62 8.97
C LYS A 105 -30.67 -34.69 7.96
N TRP A 106 -29.64 -35.47 8.28
CA TRP A 106 -29.08 -36.46 7.38
C TRP A 106 -30.13 -37.44 6.84
N GLU A 107 -31.04 -37.93 7.69
CA GLU A 107 -32.12 -38.82 7.26
C GLU A 107 -33.12 -38.18 6.28
N ALA A 108 -33.33 -36.86 6.37
CA ALA A 108 -34.18 -36.13 5.44
C ALA A 108 -33.47 -35.89 4.11
N VAL A 109 -32.16 -35.60 4.16
CA VAL A 109 -31.29 -35.48 2.98
C VAL A 109 -31.19 -36.81 2.24
N GLU A 110 -30.99 -37.92 2.96
CA GLU A 110 -30.93 -39.26 2.39
C GLU A 110 -32.25 -39.66 1.74
N ARG A 111 -33.39 -39.36 2.36
CA ARG A 111 -34.72 -39.56 1.75
C ARG A 111 -34.93 -38.70 0.51
N TRP A 112 -34.46 -37.45 0.53
CA TRP A 112 -34.54 -36.55 -0.62
C TRP A 112 -33.67 -37.04 -1.79
N ILE A 113 -32.42 -37.44 -1.52
CA ILE A 113 -31.50 -38.00 -2.53
C ILE A 113 -32.07 -39.30 -3.12
N ARG A 114 -32.63 -40.19 -2.29
CA ARG A 114 -33.29 -41.41 -2.78
C ARG A 114 -34.58 -41.12 -3.55
N GLY A 115 -35.19 -39.96 -3.32
CA GLY A 115 -36.35 -39.46 -4.07
C GLY A 115 -36.02 -38.91 -5.46
N PHE A 116 -34.75 -38.65 -5.78
CA PHE A 116 -34.26 -38.30 -7.12
C PHE A 116 -34.23 -39.51 -8.06
N THR A 117 -35.37 -40.17 -8.19
CA THR A 117 -35.65 -41.13 -9.25
C THR A 117 -36.59 -40.48 -10.27
N PRO A 118 -36.54 -40.85 -11.56
CA PRO A 118 -37.42 -40.27 -12.59
C PRO A 118 -38.91 -40.41 -12.26
N ALA A 119 -39.30 -41.45 -11.50
CA ALA A 119 -40.66 -41.59 -10.98
C ALA A 119 -40.96 -40.64 -9.80
N GLY A 120 -40.00 -40.42 -8.90
CA GLY A 120 -40.12 -39.53 -7.75
C GLY A 120 -40.21 -38.04 -8.11
N MET A 121 -39.62 -37.61 -9.24
CA MET A 121 -39.75 -36.23 -9.73
C MET A 121 -41.19 -35.85 -10.10
N LEU A 122 -41.98 -36.78 -10.65
CA LEU A 122 -43.39 -36.55 -11.01
C LEU A 122 -44.30 -36.47 -9.78
N GLU A 123 -44.08 -37.30 -8.77
CA GLU A 123 -44.83 -37.25 -7.51
C GLU A 123 -44.45 -36.04 -6.63
N THR A 124 -43.18 -35.64 -6.62
CA THR A 124 -42.74 -34.47 -5.83
C THR A 124 -43.24 -33.16 -6.42
N ALA A 125 -43.37 -33.04 -7.75
CA ALA A 125 -44.03 -31.90 -8.38
C ALA A 125 -45.52 -31.78 -7.99
N ALA A 126 -46.21 -32.90 -7.81
CA ALA A 126 -47.62 -32.93 -7.38
C ALA A 126 -47.81 -32.66 -5.87
N ARG A 127 -46.78 -32.90 -5.05
CA ARG A 127 -46.85 -32.83 -3.57
C ARG A 127 -46.22 -31.57 -2.96
N ALA A 128 -45.83 -30.60 -3.78
CA ALA A 128 -45.12 -29.38 -3.37
C ALA A 128 -45.94 -28.40 -2.48
N GLN A 129 -47.15 -28.75 -2.05
CA GLN A 129 -48.01 -27.86 -1.26
C GLN A 129 -47.74 -27.85 0.25
N THR A 130 -46.91 -28.77 0.81
CA THR A 130 -46.73 -28.87 2.27
C THR A 130 -45.28 -28.95 2.74
N LEU A 131 -44.30 -28.63 1.89
CA LEU A 131 -42.90 -28.49 2.32
C LEU A 131 -42.73 -27.16 3.04
N SER A 132 -43.17 -27.17 4.31
CA SER A 132 -42.81 -26.31 5.43
C SER A 132 -42.06 -25.04 5.00
N LEU A 133 -42.83 -23.96 4.74
CA LEU A 133 -42.33 -22.60 4.45
C LEU A 133 -41.15 -22.18 5.34
N SER A 134 -41.05 -22.68 6.57
CA SER A 134 -39.93 -22.46 7.48
C SER A 134 -38.59 -23.08 7.03
N VAL A 135 -38.58 -24.26 6.39
CA VAL A 135 -37.35 -24.89 5.89
C VAL A 135 -36.84 -24.16 4.66
N LEU A 136 -37.75 -23.79 3.74
CA LEU A 136 -37.41 -22.96 2.59
C LEU A 136 -36.93 -21.58 3.01
N ALA A 137 -37.60 -20.94 3.98
CA ALA A 137 -37.16 -19.66 4.53
C ALA A 137 -35.77 -19.77 5.20
N LEU A 138 -35.50 -20.84 5.95
CA LEU A 138 -34.19 -21.04 6.58
C LEU A 138 -33.08 -21.24 5.54
N VAL A 139 -33.33 -22.07 4.52
CA VAL A 139 -32.37 -22.29 3.42
C VAL A 139 -32.17 -21.01 2.61
N PHE A 140 -33.22 -20.24 2.36
CA PHE A 140 -33.14 -18.98 1.64
C PHE A 140 -32.36 -17.92 2.44
N VAL A 141 -32.60 -17.81 3.75
CA VAL A 141 -31.84 -16.91 4.64
C VAL A 141 -30.38 -17.32 4.71
N LEU A 142 -30.07 -18.61 4.84
CA LEU A 142 -28.69 -19.08 4.83
C LEU A 142 -28.01 -18.88 3.46
N ALA A 143 -28.69 -19.19 2.35
CA ALA A 143 -28.15 -18.98 1.00
C ALA A 143 -27.91 -17.49 0.72
N SER A 144 -28.85 -16.63 1.13
CA SER A 144 -28.73 -15.17 1.09
C SER A 144 -27.53 -14.68 1.90
N ALA A 145 -27.36 -15.16 3.13
CA ALA A 145 -26.22 -14.81 3.97
C ALA A 145 -24.89 -15.28 3.35
N THR A 146 -24.87 -16.45 2.72
CA THR A 146 -23.69 -17.01 2.06
C THR A 146 -23.34 -16.22 0.79
N LEU A 147 -24.33 -15.82 -0.01
CA LEU A 147 -24.14 -14.94 -1.17
C LEU A 147 -23.64 -13.56 -0.76
N MET A 148 -24.23 -12.96 0.29
CA MET A 148 -23.81 -11.66 0.80
C MET A 148 -22.37 -11.69 1.32
N LEU A 149 -21.97 -12.77 2.00
CA LEU A 149 -20.59 -13.02 2.45
C LEU A 149 -19.62 -13.28 1.28
N GLY A 150 -20.07 -13.92 0.21
CA GLY A 150 -19.25 -14.14 -1.00
C GLY A 150 -19.02 -12.85 -1.78
N VAL A 151 -20.07 -12.04 -1.95
CA VAL A 151 -19.98 -10.73 -2.62
C VAL A 151 -19.06 -9.78 -1.85
N HIS A 152 -19.13 -9.78 -0.51
CA HIS A 152 -18.21 -8.99 0.31
C HIS A 152 -16.76 -9.46 0.23
N ALA A 153 -16.51 -10.77 0.02
CA ALA A 153 -15.16 -11.29 -0.17
C ALA A 153 -14.54 -10.79 -1.47
N ILE A 154 -15.32 -10.85 -2.56
CA ILE A 154 -14.89 -10.45 -3.90
C ILE A 154 -14.62 -8.94 -3.94
N LEU A 155 -15.49 -8.13 -3.34
CA LEU A 155 -15.31 -6.68 -3.25
C LEU A 155 -14.18 -6.24 -2.32
N ALA A 156 -13.67 -7.13 -1.46
CA ALA A 156 -12.53 -6.83 -0.58
C ALA A 156 -11.18 -7.21 -1.22
N GLU A 157 -11.18 -7.98 -2.32
CA GLU A 157 -10.00 -8.35 -3.09
C GLU A 157 -9.71 -7.39 -4.27
N GLU A 158 -10.67 -6.57 -4.68
CA GLU A 158 -10.53 -5.48 -5.68
C GLU A 158 -10.19 -4.12 -5.04
#